data_AF-A0A382ZU69-F1
#
_entry.id   AF-A0A382ZU69-F1
#
_cell.length_a   1.000
_cell.length_b   1.000
_cell.length_c   1.000
_cell.angle_alpha   90.00
_cell.angle_beta   90.00
_cell.angle_gamma   90.00
#
_symmetry.space_group_name_H-M   'P 1'
#
loop_
_entity.id
_entity.type
_entity.pdbx_description
1 polymer ?
#
loop_
_entity_poly.entity_id
_entity_poly.type
_entity_poly.pdbx_seq_one_letter_code
_entity_poly.pdbx_strand_id
1 'polypeptide(L)' 'MSGKNVTLESLEELQEQLLASDMGFETVESIMDVVERHGRDYFLEKVRNLLISTLPNRHVPEKVSNPIIFLIV' A
#
# COMPACT_ATOMS: atom_id res chain seq x y z
N MET A 1 -29.34 11.63 -5.76
CA MET A 1 -28.33 11.14 -4.79
C MET A 1 -26.98 11.23 -5.49
N SER A 2 -26.13 12.15 -5.06
CA SER A 2 -24.99 12.63 -5.85
C SER A 2 -23.83 11.63 -5.80
N GLY A 3 -23.70 10.82 -6.84
CA GLY A 3 -22.44 10.15 -7.15
C GLY A 3 -21.43 11.22 -7.52
N LYS A 4 -20.63 11.68 -6.56
CA LYS A 4 -19.50 12.58 -6.81
C LYS A 4 -18.61 11.88 -7.86
N ASN A 5 -18.49 12.33 -9.09
CA ASN A 5 -17.59 11.66 -10.03
C ASN A 5 -16.17 11.72 -9.45
N VAL A 6 -15.41 10.63 -9.52
CA VAL A 6 -13.96 10.70 -9.27
C VAL A 6 -13.41 11.60 -10.37
N THR A 7 -12.90 12.78 -10.01
CA THR A 7 -12.34 13.74 -10.96
C THR A 7 -10.85 13.43 -11.14
N LEU A 8 -10.29 13.78 -12.29
CA LEU A 8 -8.85 13.66 -12.55
C LEU A 8 -8.04 14.37 -11.46
N GLU A 9 -8.47 15.56 -11.08
CA GLU A 9 -7.90 16.34 -9.96
C GLU A 9 -7.87 15.53 -8.64
N SER A 10 -8.94 14.80 -8.31
CA SER A 10 -8.96 13.99 -7.08
C SER A 10 -8.07 12.74 -7.14
N LEU A 11 -7.74 12.24 -8.35
CA LEU A 11 -6.78 11.15 -8.53
C LEU A 11 -5.34 11.67 -8.44
N GLU A 12 -5.07 12.83 -9.02
CA GLU A 12 -3.77 13.50 -8.93
C GLU A 12 -3.46 13.86 -7.46
N GLU A 13 -4.41 14.47 -6.74
CA GLU A 13 -4.27 14.76 -5.31
C GLU A 13 -3.99 13.49 -4.48
N LEU A 14 -4.67 12.39 -4.81
CA LEU A 14 -4.44 11.11 -4.13
C LEU A 14 -3.02 10.61 -4.40
N GLN A 15 -2.57 10.60 -5.67
CA GLN A 15 -1.23 10.14 -6.02
C GLN A 15 -0.14 10.96 -5.31
N GLU A 16 -0.28 12.28 -5.28
CA GLU A 16 0.63 13.18 -4.57
C GLU A 16 0.70 12.86 -3.07
N GLN A 17 -0.45 12.65 -2.42
CA GLN A 17 -0.51 12.28 -1.00
C GLN A 17 0.16 10.94 -0.73
N LEU A 18 -0.05 9.95 -1.60
CA LEU A 18 0.54 8.63 -1.45
C LEU A 18 2.08 8.69 -1.66
N LEU A 19 2.57 9.48 -2.61
CA LEU A 19 4.01 9.70 -2.80
C LEU A 19 4.64 10.42 -1.60
N ALA A 20 3.98 11.44 -1.07
CA ALA A 20 4.43 12.19 0.10
C ALA A 20 4.45 11.35 1.40
N SER A 21 3.81 10.18 1.39
CA SER A 21 3.77 9.25 2.54
C SER A 21 4.92 8.23 2.58
N ASP A 22 5.94 8.39 1.73
CA ASP A 22 7.10 7.50 1.64
C ASP A 22 6.77 6.03 1.29
N MET A 23 5.64 5.76 0.63
CA MET A 23 5.26 4.40 0.20
C MET A 23 6.10 3.85 -0.97
N GLY A 24 6.87 4.72 -1.63
CA GLY A 24 7.64 4.39 -2.81
C GLY A 24 6.79 4.36 -4.09
N PHE A 25 7.41 4.75 -5.21
CA PHE A 25 6.74 4.94 -6.50
C PHE A 25 5.95 3.70 -6.97
N GLU A 26 6.55 2.51 -6.91
CA GLU A 26 5.92 1.26 -7.37
C GLU A 26 4.64 0.91 -6.62
N THR A 27 4.63 1.13 -5.30
CA THR A 27 3.46 0.89 -4.45
C THR A 27 2.34 1.87 -4.80
N VAL A 28 2.68 3.15 -5.00
CA VAL A 28 1.71 4.18 -5.36
C VAL A 28 1.06 3.89 -6.70
N GLU A 29 1.84 3.58 -7.74
CA GLU A 29 1.34 3.20 -9.06
C GLU A 29 0.36 2.02 -8.97
N SER A 30 0.71 0.99 -8.19
CA SER A 30 -0.14 -0.19 -7.99
C SER A 30 -1.46 0.16 -7.31
N ILE A 31 -1.47 1.13 -6.38
CA ILE A 31 -2.69 1.62 -5.72
C ILE A 31 -3.55 2.41 -6.71
N MET A 32 -2.95 3.29 -7.50
CA MET A 32 -3.66 4.09 -8.50
C MET A 32 -4.33 3.18 -9.54
N ASP A 33 -3.64 2.15 -10.00
CA ASP A 33 -4.17 1.11 -10.89
C ASP A 33 -5.44 0.45 -10.32
N VAL A 34 -5.47 0.18 -9.01
CA VAL A 34 -6.63 -0.41 -8.33
C VAL A 34 -7.79 0.59 -8.24
N VAL A 35 -7.50 1.85 -7.90
CA VAL A 35 -8.49 2.92 -7.75
C VAL A 35 -9.13 3.28 -9.09
N GLU A 36 -8.38 3.28 -10.18
CA GLU A 36 -8.91 3.53 -11.53
C GLU A 36 -9.81 2.39 -12.03
N ARG A 37 -9.45 1.14 -11.73
CA ARG A 37 -10.16 -0.06 -12.22
C ARG A 37 -11.38 -0.44 -11.39
N HIS A 38 -11.50 0.04 -10.15
CA HIS A 38 -12.57 -0.34 -9.24
C HIS A 38 -13.36 0.87 -8.75
N GLY A 39 -14.69 0.82 -8.90
CA GLY A 39 -15.59 1.85 -8.38
C GLY A 39 -15.54 1.97 -6.85
N ARG A 40 -16.15 3.06 -6.35
CA ARG A 40 -16.14 3.49 -4.93
C ARG A 40 -16.40 2.38 -3.90
N ASP A 41 -17.26 1.43 -4.23
CA ASP A 41 -17.75 0.47 -3.25
C ASP A 41 -16.79 -0.69 -2.99
N TYR A 42 -15.72 -0.83 -3.80
CA TYR A 42 -14.80 -1.98 -3.69
C TYR A 42 -13.31 -1.64 -3.71
N PHE A 43 -12.93 -0.41 -4.09
CA PHE A 43 -11.50 -0.07 -4.21
C PHE A 43 -10.75 -0.13 -2.86
N LEU A 44 -11.38 0.30 -1.75
CA LEU A 44 -10.72 0.27 -0.43
C LEU A 44 -10.35 -1.15 0.01
N GLU A 45 -11.21 -2.13 -0.25
CA GLU A 45 -10.91 -3.53 0.06
C GLU A 45 -9.76 -4.05 -0.80
N LYS A 46 -9.76 -3.70 -2.10
CA LYS A 46 -8.68 -4.08 -3.01
C LYS A 46 -7.34 -3.44 -2.65
N VAL A 47 -7.33 -2.15 -2.29
CA VAL A 47 -6.12 -1.45 -1.83
C VAL A 47 -5.59 -2.09 -0.54
N ARG A 48 -6.47 -2.40 0.43
CA ARG A 48 -6.07 -3.13 1.64
C ARG A 48 -5.43 -4.48 1.31
N ASN A 49 -6.07 -5.27 0.45
CA ASN A 49 -5.56 -6.59 0.07
C ASN A 49 -4.23 -6.50 -0.67
N LEU A 50 -4.08 -5.51 -1.55
CA LEU A 50 -2.82 -5.19 -2.22
C LEU A 50 -1.73 -4.91 -1.18
N LEU A 51 -1.96 -3.96 -0.25
CA LEU A 51 -0.99 -3.61 0.78
C LEU A 51 -0.59 -4.80 1.66
N ILE A 52 -1.55 -5.64 2.05
CA ILE A 52 -1.27 -6.86 2.82
C ILE A 52 -0.40 -7.83 2.00
N SER A 53 -0.69 -7.98 0.70
CA SER A 53 0.06 -8.88 -0.18
C SER A 53 1.49 -8.41 -0.46
N THR A 54 1.74 -7.09 -0.38
CA THR A 54 3.06 -6.50 -0.54
C THR A 54 3.93 -6.69 0.71
N LEU A 55 3.32 -6.87 1.90
CA LEU A 55 4.10 -7.09 3.12
C LEU A 55 4.86 -8.42 3.03
N PRO A 56 6.14 -8.45 3.44
CA PRO A 56 6.90 -9.69 3.48
C PRO A 56 6.24 -10.68 4.44
N ASN A 57 6.42 -11.96 4.14
CA ASN A 57 5.99 -13.02 5.05
C ASN A 57 6.59 -12.78 6.43
N ARG A 58 5.75 -12.92 7.47
CA ARG A 58 6.18 -12.76 8.85
C ARG A 58 7.28 -13.78 9.16
N HIS A 59 8.51 -13.32 9.21
CA HIS A 59 9.62 -14.13 9.68
C HIS A 59 9.70 -14.02 11.20
N VAL A 60 9.46 -15.13 11.89
CA VAL A 60 9.74 -15.23 13.32
C VAL A 60 11.08 -15.92 13.45
N PRO A 61 12.14 -15.23 13.91
CA PRO A 61 13.44 -15.85 14.06
C PRO A 61 13.35 -17.02 15.05
N GLU A 62 14.08 -18.10 14.75
CA GLU A 62 14.13 -19.26 15.63
C GLU A 62 14.72 -18.88 16.99
N LYS A 63 14.21 -19.52 18.06
CA LYS A 63 14.78 -19.34 19.40
C LYS A 63 16.14 -20.04 19.46
N VAL A 64 17.20 -19.25 19.57
CA VAL A 64 18.56 -19.76 19.76
C VAL A 64 18.92 -19.72 21.25
N SER A 65 19.52 -20.80 21.77
CA SER A 65 19.88 -20.98 23.18
C SER A 65 21.25 -20.40 23.57
N ASN A 66 21.95 -19.79 22.63
CA ASN A 66 23.35 -19.34 22.74
C ASN A 66 23.39 -17.83 22.47
N PRO A 67 24.43 -17.08 22.87
CA PRO A 67 24.49 -15.64 22.61
C PRO A 67 24.37 -15.34 21.10
N ILE A 68 23.42 -14.49 20.74
CA ILE A 68 23.18 -14.04 19.37
C ILE A 68 23.91 -12.71 19.17
N ILE A 69 24.70 -12.61 18.12
CA ILE A 69 25.33 -11.36 17.69
C ILE A 69 24.52 -10.84 16.50
N PHE A 70 23.99 -9.62 16.64
CA PHE A 70 23.37 -8.89 15.53
C PHE A 70 24.41 -7.97 14.91
N LEU A 71 24.74 -8.19 13.64
CA LEU A 71 25.42 -7.18 12.85
C LEU A 71 24.34 -6.21 12.33
N ILE A 72 24.36 -4.98 12.86
CA ILE A 72 23.51 -3.89 12.36
C ILE A 72 24.38 -3.11 11.37
N VAL A 73 23.88 -2.97 10.15
CA VAL A 73 24.54 -2.27 9.05
C VAL A 73 23.93 -0.89 8.84
#